data_AF-A0A849DHL6-F1
#
_entry.id   AF-A0A849DHL6-F1
#
_cell.length_a   1.000
_cell.length_b   1.000
_cell.length_c   1.000
_cell.angle_alpha   90.00
_cell.angle_beta   90.00
_cell.angle_gamma   90.00
#
_symmetry.space_group_name_H-M   'P 1'
#
loop_
_entity.id
_entity.type
_entity.pdbx_description
1 polymer ?
#
loop_
_entity_poly.entity_id
_entity_poly.type
_entity_poly.pdbx_seq_one_letter_code
_entity_poly.pdbx_strand_id
1 'polypeptide(L)'
;MVDLWNAVIALKPPDRAKLRLRGVLPGSGHRALVVAMALDTVAATLACRLVGSVVLVCDEVEVRTAAAALGARCLPDTPAAGLNAALV
;
A
#
# COMPACT_ATOMS: atom_id res chain seq x y z
N MET A 1 -28.53 -8.21 -2.60
CA MET A 1 -27.14 -8.29 -2.10
C MET A 1 -26.32 -7.45 -3.05
N VAL A 2 -25.64 -6.41 -2.58
CA VAL A 2 -24.67 -5.71 -3.44
C VAL A 2 -23.37 -6.49 -3.37
N ASP A 3 -22.84 -6.90 -4.52
CA ASP A 3 -21.50 -7.48 -4.57
C ASP A 3 -20.49 -6.40 -4.18
N LEU A 4 -19.71 -6.66 -3.12
CA LEU A 4 -18.69 -5.74 -2.63
C LEU A 4 -17.36 -5.99 -3.34
N TRP A 5 -16.63 -4.91 -3.61
CA TRP A 5 -15.32 -4.97 -4.22
C TRP A 5 -14.25 -5.41 -3.23
N ASN A 6 -13.30 -6.20 -3.71
CA ASN A 6 -12.05 -6.48 -3.00
C ASN A 6 -10.95 -5.67 -3.67
N ALA A 7 -10.37 -4.71 -2.96
CA ALA A 7 -9.32 -3.87 -3.48
C ALA A 7 -7.94 -4.46 -3.17
N VAL A 8 -7.09 -4.55 -4.18
CA VAL A 8 -5.69 -4.95 -4.03
C VAL A 8 -4.81 -3.71 -4.26
N ILE A 9 -3.98 -3.39 -3.29
CA ILE A 9 -3.02 -2.27 -3.32
C ILE A 9 -1.62 -2.87 -3.27
N ALA A 10 -0.82 -2.64 -4.31
CA ALA A 10 0.56 -3.06 -4.34
C ALA A 10 1.49 -1.88 -4.05
N LEU A 11 2.34 -2.02 -3.04
CA LEU A 11 3.31 -1.00 -2.67
C LEU A 11 4.70 -1.40 -3.18
N LYS A 12 5.27 -0.58 -4.06
CA LYS A 12 6.70 -0.67 -4.40
C LYS A 12 7.55 -0.28 -3.18
N PRO A 13 8.77 -0.82 -3.04
CA PRO A 13 9.66 -0.45 -1.95
C PRO A 13 9.76 1.08 -1.79
N PRO A 14 9.43 1.66 -0.62
CA PRO A 14 9.26 3.10 -0.45
C PRO A 14 10.46 3.93 -0.93
N ASP A 15 11.66 3.43 -0.68
CA ASP A 15 12.91 4.10 -1.05
C ASP A 15 13.10 4.16 -2.58
N ARG A 16 12.48 3.27 -3.35
CA ARG A 16 12.55 3.19 -4.82
C ARG A 16 11.27 3.68 -5.49
N ALA A 17 10.26 4.04 -4.73
CA ALA A 17 8.98 4.52 -5.23
C ALA A 17 8.97 6.04 -5.41
N LYS A 18 8.06 6.53 -6.26
CA LYS A 18 7.77 7.96 -6.43
C LYS A 18 9.05 8.83 -6.55
N LEU A 19 10.04 8.37 -7.32
CA LEU A 19 11.36 9.03 -7.42
C LEU A 19 11.29 10.49 -7.87
N ARG A 20 10.22 10.85 -8.60
CA ARG A 20 9.91 12.24 -8.99
C ARG A 20 9.66 13.19 -7.79
N LEU A 21 9.42 12.65 -6.59
CA LEU A 21 9.23 13.43 -5.36
C LEU A 21 10.50 13.49 -4.50
N ARG A 22 11.61 12.87 -4.93
CA ARG A 22 12.88 12.99 -4.18
C ARG A 22 13.37 14.43 -4.20
N GLY A 23 13.90 14.89 -3.08
CA GLY A 23 14.40 16.26 -2.90
C GLY A 23 13.34 17.30 -2.54
N VAL A 24 12.04 16.94 -2.53
CA VAL A 24 10.97 17.85 -2.07
C VAL A 24 11.02 18.07 -0.55
N LEU A 25 11.45 17.05 0.19
CA LEU A 25 11.63 17.11 1.64
C LEU A 25 13.11 16.85 2.00
N PRO A 26 13.62 17.45 3.09
CA PRO A 26 14.97 17.21 3.56
C PRO A 26 15.12 15.79 4.16
N GLY A 27 16.34 15.26 4.10
CA GLY A 27 16.72 14.00 4.77
C GLY A 27 15.85 12.80 4.37
N SER A 28 15.40 12.03 5.36
CA SER A 28 14.56 10.83 5.19
C SER A 28 13.09 11.12 4.92
N GLY A 29 12.70 12.40 4.71
CA GLY A 29 11.30 12.79 4.50
C GLY A 29 10.63 12.14 3.29
N HIS A 30 11.40 11.77 2.25
CA HIS A 30 10.85 11.08 1.07
C HIS A 30 10.23 9.72 1.43
N ARG A 31 10.92 8.89 2.22
CA ARG A 31 10.40 7.58 2.65
C ARG A 31 9.12 7.74 3.47
N ALA A 32 9.15 8.62 4.46
CA ALA A 32 8.00 8.88 5.32
C ALA A 32 6.79 9.37 4.51
N LEU A 33 7.01 10.26 3.53
CA LEU A 33 5.97 10.73 2.62
C LEU A 33 5.37 9.59 1.80
N VAL A 34 6.19 8.73 1.21
CA VAL A 34 5.70 7.60 0.42
C VAL A 34 4.87 6.63 1.27
N VAL A 35 5.31 6.33 2.49
CA VAL A 35 4.56 5.49 3.43
C VAL A 35 3.23 6.13 3.81
N ALA A 36 3.23 7.44 4.14
CA ALA A 36 2.01 8.18 4.45
C ALA A 36 0.99 8.12 3.30
N MET A 37 1.43 8.38 2.06
CA MET A 37 0.57 8.28 0.88
C MET A 37 -0.05 6.88 0.72
N ALA A 38 0.71 5.82 1.01
CA ALA A 38 0.21 4.45 0.93
C ALA A 38 -0.86 4.18 2.00
N LEU A 39 -0.62 4.58 3.24
CA LEU A 39 -1.55 4.40 4.35
C LEU A 39 -2.83 5.23 4.16
N ASP A 40 -2.72 6.47 3.68
CA ASP A 40 -3.86 7.31 3.34
C ASP A 40 -4.71 6.68 2.24
N THR A 41 -4.07 6.06 1.24
CA THR A 41 -4.78 5.32 0.19
C THR A 41 -5.53 4.12 0.75
N VAL A 42 -4.90 3.35 1.66
CA VAL A 42 -5.54 2.22 2.35
C VAL A 42 -6.75 2.69 3.17
N ALA A 43 -6.58 3.73 3.99
CA ALA A 43 -7.64 4.29 4.82
C ALA A 43 -8.83 4.78 3.97
N ALA A 44 -8.54 5.54 2.90
CA ALA A 44 -9.58 6.01 1.98
C ALA A 44 -10.31 4.86 1.28
N THR A 45 -9.59 3.80 0.91
CA THR A 45 -10.20 2.62 0.28
C THR A 45 -11.10 1.87 1.25
N LEU A 46 -10.67 1.68 2.50
CA LEU A 46 -11.47 1.04 3.56
C LEU A 46 -12.71 1.85 3.94
N ALA A 47 -12.67 3.17 3.83
CA ALA A 47 -13.83 4.04 4.07
C ALA A 47 -14.89 3.98 2.94
N CYS A 48 -14.57 3.39 1.79
CA CYS A 48 -15.50 3.30 0.66
C CYS A 48 -16.56 2.22 0.91
N ARG A 49 -17.83 2.62 0.99
CA ARG A 49 -18.98 1.72 1.23
C ARG A 49 -19.15 0.56 0.23
N LEU A 50 -18.52 0.65 -0.94
CA LEU A 50 -18.57 -0.40 -1.96
C LEU A 50 -17.42 -1.41 -1.83
N VAL A 51 -16.44 -1.14 -0.97
CA VAL A 51 -15.29 -2.02 -0.74
C VAL A 51 -15.57 -2.89 0.48
N GLY A 52 -15.55 -4.20 0.30
CA GLY A 52 -15.70 -5.18 1.38
C GLY A 52 -14.38 -5.59 2.03
N SER A 53 -13.26 -5.49 1.29
CA SER A 53 -11.93 -5.74 1.87
C SER A 53 -10.80 -5.05 1.10
N VAL A 54 -9.69 -4.83 1.80
CA VAL A 54 -8.43 -4.35 1.22
C VAL A 54 -7.33 -5.37 1.49
N VAL A 55 -6.56 -5.67 0.44
CA VAL A 55 -5.32 -6.45 0.51
C VAL A 55 -4.16 -5.53 0.13
N LEU A 56 -3.20 -5.33 1.03
CA LEU A 56 -1.94 -4.65 0.77
C LEU A 56 -0.85 -5.69 0.47
N VAL A 57 -0.19 -5.58 -0.68
CA VAL A 57 0.98 -6.37 -1.05
C VAL A 57 2.22 -5.51 -0.82
N CYS A 58 3.08 -5.89 0.14
CA CYS A 58 4.21 -5.06 0.61
C CYS A 58 5.21 -5.89 1.45
N ASP A 59 6.51 -5.66 1.25
CA ASP A 59 7.58 -6.33 2.01
C ASP A 59 8.02 -5.61 3.29
N GLU A 60 7.72 -4.31 3.40
CA GLU A 60 8.08 -3.49 4.55
C GLU A 60 7.20 -3.81 5.77
N VAL A 61 7.80 -4.47 6.77
CA VAL A 61 7.13 -4.87 8.02
C VAL A 61 6.43 -3.68 8.70
N GLU A 62 7.08 -2.53 8.77
CA GLU A 62 6.54 -1.28 9.32
C GLU A 62 5.22 -0.89 8.64
N VAL A 63 5.20 -0.90 7.31
CA VAL A 63 4.03 -0.51 6.52
C VAL A 63 2.92 -1.54 6.66
N ARG A 64 3.24 -2.83 6.60
CA ARG A 64 2.26 -3.91 6.84
C ARG A 64 1.62 -3.79 8.22
N THR A 65 2.41 -3.49 9.24
CA THR A 65 1.91 -3.34 10.62
C THR A 65 0.94 -2.18 10.71
N ALA A 66 1.30 -1.02 10.16
CA ALA A 66 0.44 0.16 10.15
C ALA A 66 -0.85 -0.08 9.32
N ALA A 67 -0.75 -0.71 8.16
CA ALA A 67 -1.91 -1.02 7.33
C ALA A 67 -2.85 -2.07 7.96
N ALA A 68 -2.28 -3.07 8.63
CA ALA A 68 -3.06 -4.05 9.40
C ALA A 68 -3.83 -3.37 10.55
N ALA A 69 -3.22 -2.40 11.22
CA ALA A 69 -3.90 -1.60 12.25
C ALA A 69 -5.06 -0.75 11.68
N LEU A 70 -5.01 -0.36 10.41
CA LEU A 70 -6.12 0.29 9.71
C LEU A 70 -7.24 -0.70 9.31
N GLY A 71 -6.98 -2.01 9.29
CA GLY A 71 -7.92 -3.05 8.90
C GLY A 71 -7.63 -3.71 7.55
N ALA A 72 -6.49 -3.43 6.91
CA ALA A 72 -6.10 -4.10 5.68
C ALA A 72 -5.49 -5.50 5.97
N ARG A 73 -5.77 -6.46 5.09
CA ARG A 73 -5.03 -7.72 5.05
C ARG A 73 -3.69 -7.47 4.35
N CYS A 74 -2.59 -7.98 4.89
CA CYS A 74 -1.27 -7.74 4.30
C CYS A 74 -0.63 -9.04 3.80
N LEU A 75 -0.08 -9.01 2.60
CA LEU A 75 0.67 -10.10 1.98
C LEU A 75 2.09 -9.63 1.64
N PRO A 76 3.11 -10.49 1.78
CA PRO A 76 4.44 -10.19 1.27
C PRO A 76 4.42 -10.12 -0.27
N ASP A 77 5.31 -9.31 -0.86
CA ASP A 77 5.52 -9.24 -2.31
C ASP A 77 6.51 -10.32 -2.76
N THR A 78 6.19 -11.59 -2.51
CA THR A 78 7.01 -12.73 -2.92
C THR A 78 6.38 -13.42 -4.13
N PRO A 79 7.09 -13.61 -5.25
CA PRO A 79 8.54 -13.52 -5.45
C PRO A 79 9.05 -12.18 -6.02
N ALA A 80 8.35 -11.06 -5.81
CA ALA A 80 8.68 -9.74 -6.37
C ALA A 80 8.80 -9.72 -7.91
N ALA A 81 7.95 -10.50 -8.60
CA ALA A 81 7.93 -10.61 -10.06
C ALA A 81 7.23 -9.43 -10.76
N GLY A 82 6.86 -8.39 -10.01
CA GLY A 82 6.20 -7.19 -10.50
C GLY A 82 4.68 -7.23 -10.40
N LEU A 83 4.05 -6.06 -10.59
CA LEU A 83 2.64 -5.82 -10.28
C LEU A 83 1.68 -6.83 -10.91
N ASN A 84 1.83 -7.11 -12.20
CA ASN A 84 0.91 -8.01 -12.90
C ASN A 84 1.11 -9.46 -12.48
N ALA A 85 2.35 -9.86 -12.16
CA ALA A 85 2.65 -11.20 -11.69
C ALA A 85 2.12 -11.47 -10.26
N ALA A 86 1.88 -10.42 -9.47
CA ALA A 86 1.25 -10.53 -8.16
C ALA A 86 -0.28 -10.67 -8.21
N LEU A 87 -0.90 -10.57 -9.40
CA LEU A 87 -2.36 -10.58 -9.60
C LEU A 87 -2.88 -11.83 -10.34
N VAL A 88 -2.00 -12.75 -10.74
CA VAL A 88 -2.33 -13.97 -11.50
C VAL A 88 -2.44 -15.21 -10.61
#